data_AF-A0A1G6JL46-F1
#
_entry.id   AF-A0A1G6JL46-F1
#
_cell.length_a   1.000
_cell.length_b   1.000
_cell.length_c   1.000
_cell.angle_alpha   90.00
_cell.angle_beta   90.00
_cell.angle_gamma   90.00
#
_symmetry.space_group_name_H-M   'P 1'
#
loop_
_entity.id
_entity.type
_entity.pdbx_description
1 polymer ?
#
loop_
_entity_poly.entity_id
_entity_poly.type
_entity_poly.pdbx_seq_one_letter_code
_entity_poly.pdbx_strand_id
1 'polypeptide(L)' 'MPHEIVSFDEPKLQEYLGELVRKTVEDALNALLDAEADQIANAGRYERTDERQAYRSGHYRRGLTTTCGE' A
#
# COMPACT_ATOMS: atom_id res chain seq x y z
N MET A 1 -19.25 13.78 43.16
CA MET A 1 -18.64 12.67 42.40
C MET A 1 -17.92 13.30 41.21
N PRO A 2 -16.60 13.18 41.05
CA PRO A 2 -16.00 13.65 39.81
C PRO A 2 -16.51 12.74 38.68
N HIS A 3 -17.13 13.35 37.68
CA HIS A 3 -17.45 12.69 36.43
C HIS A 3 -16.14 12.24 35.79
N GLU A 4 -16.07 10.99 35.36
CA GLU A 4 -14.93 10.48 34.61
C GLU A 4 -14.82 11.27 33.30
N ILE A 5 -13.84 12.17 33.24
CA ILE A 5 -13.49 12.93 32.04
C ILE A 5 -12.59 12.00 31.24
N VAL A 6 -13.07 11.53 30.09
CA VAL A 6 -12.31 10.66 29.19
C VAL A 6 -10.94 11.27 28.92
N SER A 7 -9.87 10.53 29.23
CA SER A 7 -8.49 10.92 28.93
C SER A 7 -8.15 10.55 27.49
N PHE A 8 -7.64 11.50 26.71
CA PHE A 8 -7.24 11.31 25.32
C PHE A 8 -5.72 11.27 25.19
N ASP A 9 -5.19 10.17 24.66
CA ASP A 9 -3.76 9.97 24.40
C ASP A 9 -3.47 10.29 22.93
N GLU A 10 -3.21 11.58 22.65
CA GLU A 10 -2.94 12.07 21.30
C GLU A 10 -1.73 11.41 20.63
N PRO A 11 -0.58 11.22 21.31
CA PRO A 11 0.56 10.51 20.73
C PRO A 11 0.22 9.10 20.21
N LYS A 12 -0.53 8.31 21.01
CA LYS A 12 -0.95 6.96 20.58
C LYS A 12 -1.88 6.98 19.37
N LEU A 13 -2.76 7.98 19.27
CA LEU A 13 -3.64 8.08 18.12
C LEU A 13 -2.84 8.43 16.85
N GLN A 14 -1.88 9.35 16.94
CA GLN A 14 -1.03 9.72 15.80
C GLN A 14 -0.20 8.54 15.31
N GLU A 15 0.34 7.73 16.22
CA GLU A 15 1.06 6.50 15.88
C GLU A 15 0.16 5.51 15.12
N TYR A 16 -1.03 5.23 15.66
CA TYR A 16 -2.00 4.33 15.02
C TYR A 16 -2.45 4.81 13.64
N LEU A 17 -2.77 6.10 13.50
CA LEU A 17 -3.14 6.70 12.21
C LEU A 17 -1.97 6.66 11.24
N GLY A 18 -0.74 6.88 11.72
CA GLY A 18 0.47 6.76 10.93
C GLY A 18 0.63 5.36 10.34
N GLU A 19 0.48 4.32 11.15
CA GLU A 19 0.52 2.92 10.69
C GLU A 19 -0.54 2.62 9.64
N LEU A 20 -1.77 3.08 9.87
CA LEU A 20 -2.86 2.89 8.93
C LEU A 20 -2.57 3.58 7.59
N VAL A 21 -2.08 4.81 7.63
CA VAL A 21 -1.68 5.56 6.44
C VAL A 21 -0.55 4.84 5.69
N ARG A 22 0.51 4.41 6.38
CA ARG A 22 1.63 3.68 5.74
C ARG A 22 1.14 2.44 5.00
N LYS A 23 0.31 1.63 5.66
CA LYS A 23 -0.28 0.43 5.04
C LYS A 23 -1.14 0.77 3.82
N THR A 24 -2.01 1.77 3.94
CA THR A 24 -2.88 2.15 2.81
C THR A 24 -2.10 2.70 1.62
N VAL A 25 -1.00 3.42 1.86
CA VAL A 25 -0.11 3.93 0.82
C VAL A 25 0.61 2.76 0.13
N GLU A 26 1.12 1.80 0.90
CA GLU A 26 1.75 0.59 0.34
C GLU A 26 0.76 -0.22 -0.52
N ASP A 27 -0.45 -0.46 0.00
CA ASP A 27 -1.49 -1.19 -0.72
C ASP A 27 -1.88 -0.48 -2.04
N ALA A 28 -2.07 0.84 -1.98
CA ALA A 28 -2.43 1.65 -3.15
C ALA A 28 -1.31 1.66 -4.21
N LEU A 29 -0.06 1.81 -3.77
CA LEU A 29 1.09 1.83 -4.68
C LEU A 29 1.29 0.46 -5.34
N ASN A 30 1.16 -0.63 -4.59
CA ASN A 30 1.23 -1.98 -5.16
C ASN A 30 0.12 -2.22 -6.20
N ALA A 31 -1.10 -1.76 -5.95
CA ALA A 31 -2.20 -1.87 -6.91
C ALA A 31 -1.92 -1.08 -8.20
N LEU A 32 -1.33 0.12 -8.10
CA LEU A 32 -0.92 0.91 -9.27
C LEU A 32 0.20 0.24 -10.06
N LEU A 33 1.21 -0.31 -9.38
CA LEU A 33 2.30 -1.06 -10.02
C LEU A 33 1.80 -2.32 -10.73
N ASP A 34 0.83 -3.02 -10.13
CA ASP A 34 0.21 -4.19 -10.75
C ASP A 34 -0.56 -3.81 -12.02
N ALA A 35 -1.28 -2.69 -12.00
CA ALA A 35 -1.99 -2.18 -13.16
C ALA A 35 -1.03 -1.73 -14.27
N GLU A 36 0.05 -1.04 -13.92
CA GLU A 36 1.10 -0.65 -14.86
C GLU A 36 1.76 -1.88 -15.49
N ALA A 37 2.04 -2.93 -14.70
CA ALA A 37 2.59 -4.18 -15.21
C ALA A 37 1.66 -4.87 -16.22
N ASP A 38 0.35 -4.83 -16.01
CA ASP A 38 -0.62 -5.37 -16.97
C ASP A 38 -0.66 -4.55 -18.26
N GLN A 39 -0.54 -3.22 -18.17
CA GLN A 39 -0.43 -2.33 -19.34
C GLN A 39 0.84 -2.61 -20.14
N ILE A 40 1.99 -2.73 -19.48
CA ILE A 40 3.27 -3.05 -20.11
C ILE A 40 3.23 -4.45 -20.75
N ALA A 41 2.64 -5.43 -20.07
CA ALA A 41 2.51 -6.77 -20.60
C ALA A 41 1.46 -6.88 -21.72
N ASN A 42 0.60 -5.87 -21.88
CA ASN A 42 -0.63 -5.90 -22.67
C ASN A 42 -1.48 -7.16 -22.38
N ALA A 43 -1.51 -7.57 -21.10
CA ALA A 43 -2.16 -8.79 -20.66
C ALA A 43 -2.19 -8.83 -19.12
N GLY A 44 -3.32 -9.27 -18.56
CA GLY A 44 -3.46 -9.52 -17.14
C GLY A 44 -2.58 -10.67 -16.64
N ARG A 45 -2.53 -10.81 -15.30
CA ARG A 45 -1.81 -11.90 -14.65
C ARG A 45 -2.40 -13.26 -15.04
N TYR A 46 -1.56 -14.16 -15.55
CA TYR A 46 -1.92 -15.49 -16.05
C TYR A 46 -2.88 -15.52 -17.25
N GLU A 47 -3.21 -14.37 -17.83
CA GLU A 47 -4.03 -14.28 -19.04
C GLU A 47 -3.28 -14.90 -20.24
N ARG A 48 -4.00 -15.70 -21.03
CA ARG A 48 -3.50 -16.22 -22.30
C ARG A 48 -4.03 -15.33 -23.41
N THR A 49 -3.14 -14.56 -24.01
CA THR A 49 -3.42 -13.70 -25.16
C THR A 49 -2.21 -13.68 -26.08
N ASP A 50 -2.47 -13.66 -27.38
CA ASP A 50 -1.44 -13.54 -28.41
C ASP A 50 -0.89 -12.10 -28.49
N GLU A 51 -1.57 -11.14 -27.86
CA GLU A 51 -1.16 -9.73 -27.82
C GLU A 51 -0.16 -9.42 -26.68
N ARG A 52 0.22 -10.42 -25.87
CA ARG A 52 1.13 -10.25 -24.73
C ARG A 52 2.52 -9.81 -25.19
N GLN A 53 3.03 -8.72 -24.62
CA GLN A 53 4.32 -8.12 -24.97
C GLN A 53 5.43 -8.39 -23.94
N ALA A 54 5.08 -8.68 -22.69
CA ALA A 54 6.06 -8.91 -21.62
C ALA A 54 5.57 -9.94 -20.58
N TYR A 55 6.51 -10.39 -19.73
CA TYR A 55 6.29 -11.34 -18.65
C TYR A 55 6.64 -10.75 -17.28
N ARG A 56 5.89 -11.15 -16.26
CA ARG A 56 6.16 -10.79 -14.86
C ARG A 56 7.30 -11.65 -14.30
N SER A 57 8.35 -11.01 -13.80
CA SER A 57 9.56 -11.67 -13.28
C SER A 57 9.63 -11.69 -11.75
N GLY A 58 8.51 -11.98 -11.09
CA GLY A 58 8.43 -12.01 -9.63
C GLY A 58 8.23 -10.63 -9.00
N HIS A 59 8.66 -10.48 -7.74
CA HIS A 59 8.56 -9.24 -6.97
C HIS A 59 9.87 -8.97 -6.22
N TYR A 60 10.15 -7.70 -5.94
CA TYR A 60 11.25 -7.27 -5.09
C TYR A 60 10.69 -6.48 -3.91
N ARG A 61 11.13 -6.80 -2.69
CA ARG A 61 10.77 -6.02 -1.50
C ARG A 61 11.56 -4.72 -1.48
N ARG A 62 10.87 -3.62 -1.22
CA ARG A 62 11.45 -2.29 -0.97
C ARG A 62 10.70 -1.66 0.20
N GLY A 63 11.43 -1.02 1.10
CA GLY A 63 10.82 -0.18 2.15
C GLY A 63 10.41 1.17 1.57
N LEU A 64 9.36 1.77 2.15
CA LEU A 64 8.85 3.08 1.75
C LEU A 64 8.97 4.06 2.91
N THR A 65 9.87 5.04 2.80
CA THR A 65 9.89 6.16 3.75
C THR A 65 8.78 7.15 3.38
N THR A 66 7.74 7.20 4.20
CA THR A 66 6.63 8.15 4.07
C THR A 66 6.73 9.28 5.10
N THR A 67 5.86 10.28 5.00
CA THR A 67 5.72 11.31 6.04
C THR A 67 5.29 10.74 7.39
N CYS A 68 4.67 9.57 7.41
CA CYS A 68 4.27 8.85 8.61
C CYS A 68 5.35 7.88 9.13
N GLY A 69 6.57 7.92 8.60
CA GLY A 69 7.68 7.02 8.95
C GLY A 69 8.02 6.02 7.84
N GLU A 70 8.96 5.13 8.14
CA GLU A 70 9.32 3.96 7.30
C GLU A 70 8.28 2.84 7.35
#